data_AF-A0A661WAR7-F1
#
_entry.id   AF-A0A661WAR7-F1
#
_cell.length_a   1.000
_cell.length_b   1.000
_cell.length_c   1.000
_cell.angle_alpha   90.00
_cell.angle_beta   90.00
_cell.angle_gamma   90.00
#
_symmetry.space_group_name_H-M   'P 1'
#
loop_
_entity.id
_entity.type
_entity.pdbx_description
1 polymer ?
#
loop_
_entity_poly.entity_id
_entity_poly.type
_entity_poly.pdbx_seq_one_letter_code
_entity_poly.pdbx_strand_id
1 'polypeptide(L)'
;MANEILAAGTTAEVAADVVVIAGSPVNVALFRDDENRVEHKCQCSIFKQDPNGDWNPTSWTLNRDSPVRIIAGAGTYQIRRPALSYATGISTD
;
A
#
# COMPACT_ATOMS: atom_id res chain seq x y z
N MET A 1 15.26 6.35 -4.40
CA MET A 1 15.23 5.29 -5.42
C MET A 1 14.16 5.71 -6.42
N ALA A 2 13.78 4.91 -7.42
CA ALA A 2 12.66 5.30 -8.28
C ALA A 2 11.37 4.96 -7.54
N ASN A 3 10.55 5.98 -7.24
CA ASN A 3 9.26 5.78 -6.60
C ASN A 3 8.32 5.10 -7.61
N GLU A 4 7.99 3.84 -7.42
CA GLU A 4 7.12 3.07 -8.34
C GLU A 4 5.66 3.25 -7.91
N ILE A 5 4.78 3.63 -8.85
CA ILE A 5 3.33 3.70 -8.59
C ILE A 5 2.73 2.31 -8.79
N LEU A 6 2.23 1.72 -7.72
CA LEU A 6 1.73 0.34 -7.70
C LEU A 6 0.23 0.22 -8.02
N ALA A 7 -0.54 1.27 -7.79
CA ALA A 7 -1.97 1.39 -8.12
C ALA A 7 -2.41 2.84 -7.97
N ALA A 8 -3.36 3.34 -8.78
CA ALA A 8 -3.91 4.70 -8.65
C ALA A 8 -5.32 4.81 -9.22
N GLY A 9 -6.16 5.64 -8.60
CA GLY A 9 -7.51 5.95 -9.10
C GLY A 9 -8.58 5.96 -8.01
N THR A 10 -9.84 5.82 -8.43
CA THR A 10 -11.04 5.87 -7.55
C THR A 10 -11.73 4.52 -7.38
N THR A 11 -11.50 3.55 -8.27
CA THR A 11 -12.12 2.22 -8.21
C THR A 11 -11.35 1.28 -7.30
N ALA A 12 -11.99 0.26 -6.72
CA ALA A 12 -11.25 -0.73 -5.96
C ALA A 12 -10.17 -1.41 -6.84
N GLU A 13 -8.98 -1.59 -6.29
CA GLU A 13 -7.84 -2.15 -7.00
C GLU A 13 -6.90 -2.88 -6.04
N VAL A 14 -6.29 -3.94 -6.57
CA VAL A 14 -5.22 -4.66 -5.90
C VAL A 14 -3.92 -4.22 -6.57
N ALA A 15 -3.05 -3.59 -5.79
CA ALA A 15 -1.75 -3.13 -6.27
C ALA A 15 -0.85 -4.33 -6.65
N ALA A 16 0.18 -4.06 -7.46
CA ALA A 16 1.22 -5.04 -7.73
C ALA A 16 1.85 -5.57 -6.44
N ASP A 17 2.28 -6.84 -6.47
CA ASP A 17 2.86 -7.50 -5.31
C ASP A 17 4.21 -6.87 -4.94
N VAL A 18 4.37 -6.56 -3.65
CA VAL A 18 5.58 -5.99 -3.08
C VAL A 18 6.38 -7.09 -2.41
N VAL A 19 7.54 -7.42 -2.98
CA VAL A 19 8.46 -8.41 -2.41
C VAL A 19 9.48 -7.71 -1.53
N VAL A 20 9.46 -8.03 -0.23
CA VAL A 20 10.41 -7.50 0.75
C VAL A 20 11.45 -8.57 1.08
N ILE A 21 12.73 -8.23 0.90
CA ILE A 21 13.87 -9.10 1.20
C ILE A 21 14.36 -8.80 2.61
N ALA A 22 14.81 -9.82 3.34
CA ALA A 22 15.36 -9.64 4.69
C ALA A 22 16.55 -8.66 4.68
N GLY A 23 16.49 -7.64 5.55
CA GLY A 23 17.52 -6.60 5.63
C GLY A 23 17.33 -5.43 4.65
N SER A 24 16.33 -5.49 3.77
CA SER A 24 15.99 -4.44 2.80
C SER A 24 14.55 -3.98 3.02
N PRO A 25 14.29 -3.07 3.96
CA PRO A 25 12.95 -2.57 4.20
C PRO A 25 12.43 -1.80 3.00
N VAL A 26 11.13 -1.92 2.72
CA VAL A 26 10.44 -1.18 1.66
C VAL A 26 9.49 -0.17 2.29
N ASN A 27 9.50 1.06 1.79
CA ASN A 27 8.53 2.07 2.19
C ASN A 27 7.32 1.99 1.27
N VAL A 28 6.12 1.84 1.83
CA VAL A 28 4.86 1.92 1.08
C VAL A 28 4.15 3.20 1.49
N ALA A 29 3.79 4.03 0.52
CA ALA A 29 3.11 5.30 0.75
C ALA A 29 1.74 5.35 0.05
N LEU A 30 0.78 5.97 0.72
CA LEU A 30 -0.50 6.39 0.17
C LEU A 30 -0.41 7.88 -0.15
N PHE A 31 -0.66 8.23 -1.40
CA PHE A 31 -0.62 9.60 -1.89
C PHE A 31 -1.89 9.94 -2.67
N ARG A 32 -2.08 11.23 -2.93
CA ARG A 32 -3.16 11.76 -3.76
C ARG A 32 -2.53 12.46 -4.97
N ASP A 33 -3.07 12.23 -6.16
CA ASP A 33 -2.46 12.69 -7.42
C ASP A 33 -2.45 14.23 -7.58
N ASP A 34 -3.30 14.94 -6.86
CA ASP A 34 -3.51 16.40 -6.98
C ASP A 34 -2.84 17.22 -5.86
N GLU A 35 -1.79 16.70 -5.23
CA GLU A 35 -1.00 17.34 -4.16
C GLU A 35 -1.75 17.68 -2.86
N ASN A 36 -3.04 17.34 -2.77
CA ASN A 36 -3.79 17.51 -1.53
C ASN A 36 -3.50 16.40 -0.52
N ARG A 37 -3.68 16.70 0.77
CA ARG A 37 -3.65 15.70 1.84
C ARG A 37 -4.58 14.54 1.50
N VAL A 38 -4.14 13.31 1.77
CA VAL A 38 -4.97 12.10 1.75
C VAL A 38 -6.22 12.37 2.60
N GLU A 39 -7.41 12.15 2.05
CA GLU A 39 -8.64 12.44 2.78
C GLU A 39 -8.91 11.45 3.90
N HIS A 40 -9.67 11.87 4.91
CA HIS A 40 -10.01 11.04 6.08
C HIS A 40 -10.66 9.69 5.74
N LYS A 41 -11.30 9.58 4.58
CA LYS A 41 -11.98 8.35 4.13
C LYS A 41 -11.09 7.43 3.28
N CYS A 42 -9.88 7.88 2.93
CA CYS A 42 -8.97 7.07 2.12
C CYS A 42 -8.18 6.13 3.02
N GLN A 43 -8.40 4.83 2.82
CA GLN A 43 -7.78 3.77 3.59
C GLN A 43 -7.36 2.63 2.65
N CYS A 44 -6.10 2.20 2.69
CA CYS A 44 -5.64 0.99 2.01
C CYS A 44 -5.19 -0.05 3.05
N SER A 45 -5.52 -1.31 2.82
CA SER A 45 -5.15 -2.41 3.71
C SER A 45 -3.96 -3.17 3.14
N ILE A 46 -3.04 -3.57 4.00
CA ILE A 46 -1.86 -4.35 3.63
C ILE A 46 -2.10 -5.82 4.01
N PHE A 47 -1.87 -6.72 3.08
CA PHE A 47 -1.95 -8.16 3.24
C PHE A 47 -0.55 -8.76 3.10
N LYS A 48 -0.30 -9.86 3.83
CA LYS A 48 0.91 -10.66 3.70
C LYS A 48 0.54 -12.05 3.21
N GLN A 49 1.30 -12.56 2.25
CA GLN A 49 1.16 -13.93 1.80
C GLN A 49 1.73 -14.90 2.83
N ASP A 50 1.00 -15.96 3.13
CA ASP A 50 1.49 -17.06 3.95
C ASP A 50 2.21 -18.13 3.10
N PRO A 51 2.84 -19.15 3.72
CA PRO A 51 3.53 -20.21 2.98
C PRO A 51 2.62 -21.08 2.09
N ASN A 52 1.31 -21.07 2.31
CA ASN A 52 0.34 -21.79 1.49
C ASN A 52 -0.10 -20.96 0.27
N GLY A 53 0.32 -19.69 0.19
CA GLY A 53 -0.05 -18.76 -0.87
C GLY A 53 -1.26 -17.89 -0.54
N ASP A 54 -1.86 -18.03 0.65
CA ASP A 54 -3.04 -17.30 1.05
C ASP A 54 -2.72 -15.90 1.56
N TRP A 55 -3.58 -14.94 1.21
CA TRP A 55 -3.42 -13.54 1.58
C TRP A 55 -4.09 -13.23 2.92
N ASN A 56 -3.28 -13.01 3.94
CA ASN A 56 -3.74 -12.72 5.28
C ASN A 56 -3.68 -11.21 5.58
N PRO A 57 -4.74 -10.59 6.13
CA PRO A 57 -4.71 -9.19 6.49
C PRO A 57 -3.68 -8.94 7.59
N THR A 58 -2.85 -7.91 7.40
CA THR A 58 -2.00 -7.42 8.48
C THR A 58 -2.80 -6.48 9.38
N SER A 59 -2.27 -6.14 10.56
CA SER A 59 -2.81 -5.04 11.38
C SER A 59 -2.49 -3.65 10.81
N TRP A 60 -1.87 -3.58 9.63
CA TRP A 60 -1.41 -2.35 9.03
C TRP A 60 -2.40 -1.82 8.02
N THR A 61 -2.51 -0.50 8.03
CA THR A 61 -3.39 0.27 7.19
C THR A 61 -2.67 1.55 6.83
N LEU A 62 -2.74 1.93 5.55
CA LEU A 62 -2.36 3.25 5.10
C LEU A 62 -3.61 4.12 5.09
N ASN A 63 -3.54 5.28 5.73
CA ASN A 63 -4.62 6.26 5.75
C ASN A 63 -4.04 7.66 5.93
N ARG A 64 -4.89 8.68 6.06
CA ARG A 64 -4.44 10.06 6.28
C ARG A 64 -3.48 10.24 7.47
N ASP A 65 -3.74 9.57 8.58
CA ASP A 65 -3.00 9.74 9.82
C ASP A 65 -1.72 8.88 9.86
N SER A 66 -1.64 7.87 8.99
CA SER A 66 -0.47 7.03 8.76
C SER A 66 -0.32 6.75 7.26
N PRO A 67 0.09 7.76 6.47
CA PRO A 67 0.13 7.64 5.01
C PRO A 67 1.34 6.86 4.52
N VAL A 68 2.33 6.59 5.37
CA VAL A 68 3.54 5.86 5.01
C VAL A 68 3.74 4.71 6.01
N ARG A 69 4.13 3.54 5.48
CA ARG A 69 4.47 2.36 6.26
C ARG A 69 5.81 1.79 5.81
N ILE A 70 6.67 1.51 6.78
CA ILE A 70 7.91 0.78 6.55
C ILE A 70 7.65 -0.71 6.77
N ILE A 71 7.87 -1.53 5.74
CA ILE A 71 7.77 -2.98 5.83
C ILE A 71 9.20 -3.54 5.88
N ALA A 72 9.63 -3.95 7.07
CA ALA A 72 10.96 -4.52 7.30
C ALA A 72 10.99 -6.06 7.35
N GLY A 73 9.81 -6.69 7.46
CA GLY A 73 9.68 -8.14 7.50
C GLY A 73 9.77 -8.73 6.10
N ALA A 74 10.58 -9.76 5.92
CA ALA A 74 10.65 -10.45 4.64
C ALA A 74 9.31 -11.13 4.29
N GLY A 75 8.98 -11.12 3.00
CA GLY A 75 7.79 -11.77 2.44
C GLY A 75 7.19 -11.01 1.28
N THR A 76 6.12 -11.58 0.72
CA THR A 76 5.32 -10.96 -0.33
C THR A 76 4.12 -10.26 0.29
N TYR A 77 3.90 -9.02 -0.10
CA TYR A 77 2.85 -8.17 0.41
C TYR A 77 1.95 -7.68 -0.73
N GLN A 78 0.68 -7.50 -0.42
CA GLN A 78 -0.30 -6.97 -1.37
C GLN A 78 -1.05 -5.84 -0.71
N ILE A 79 -1.16 -4.71 -1.40
CA ILE A 79 -1.90 -3.55 -0.91
C ILE A 79 -3.20 -3.45 -1.68
N ARG A 80 -4.31 -3.41 -0.94
CA ARG A 80 -5.64 -3.32 -1.52
C ARG A 80 -6.23 -1.96 -1.26
N ARG A 81 -6.58 -1.28 -2.34
CA ARG A 81 -7.30 -0.02 -2.35
C ARG A 81 -8.80 -0.31 -2.51
N PRO A 82 -9.66 0.13 -1.58
CA PRO A 82 -11.10 0.04 -1.78
C PRO A 82 -11.56 1.07 -2.82
N ALA A 83 -12.85 1.07 -3.16
CA ALA A 83 -13.42 2.18 -3.91
C ALA A 83 -13.39 3.46 -3.05
N LEU A 84 -12.93 4.56 -3.64
CA LEU A 84 -12.69 5.83 -2.97
C LEU A 84 -13.36 6.97 -3.73
N SER A 85 -13.70 8.04 -3.01
CA SER A 85 -14.32 9.23 -3.60
C SER A 85 -13.34 10.13 -4.38
N TYR A 86 -12.02 9.87 -4.28
CA TYR A 86 -10.95 10.66 -4.89
C TYR A 86 -9.84 9.75 -5.40
N ALA A 87 -9.12 10.21 -6.43
CA ALA A 87 -7.99 9.48 -6.97
C ALA A 87 -6.84 9.44 -5.96
N THR A 88 -6.47 8.25 -5.51
CA THR A 88 -5.32 8.04 -4.63
C THR A 88 -4.43 6.94 -5.18
N GLY A 89 -3.12 7.12 -5.02
CA GLY A 89 -2.12 6.16 -5.44
C GLY A 89 -1.40 5.47 -4.28
N ILE A 90 -0.86 4.30 -4.56
CA ILE A 90 0.08 3.57 -3.69
C ILE A 90 1.44 3.62 -4.37
N SER A 91 2.49 4.01 -3.65
CA SER A 91 3.86 3.97 -4.17
C SER A 91 4.84 3.23 -3.26
N THR A 92 5.96 2.80 -3.84
CA THR A 92 7.11 2.27 -3.10
C THR A 92 8.41 2.96 -3.47
N ASP A 93 9.27 3.21 -2.46
CA ASP A 93 10.68 3.64 -2.62
C ASP A 93 11.64 2.67 -1.93
#